data_AF-A0A0C1ZEQ8-F1
#
_entry.id   AF-A0A0C1ZEQ8-F1
#
_cell.length_a   1.000
_cell.length_b   1.000
_cell.length_c   1.000
_cell.angle_alpha   90.00
_cell.angle_beta   90.00
_cell.angle_gamma   90.00
#
_symmetry.space_group_name_H-M   'P 1'
#
loop_
_entity.id
_entity.type
_entity.pdbx_description
1 polymer ?
#
loop_
_entity_poly.entity_id
_entity_poly.type
_entity_poly.pdbx_seq_one_letter_code
_entity_poly.pdbx_strand_id
1 'polypeptide(L)'
;MSKLDPRRIQQALVCMMFDPVYAGVVRGPAPLDELSPRERELLRGVDPRGLATDDMRRARALHVILDEYPVSAALLGVEAVDQYFSSPAFRACVFERGSMALVFGRRYLLGASDKLHGIGAIETAMASARRVDRQRHPGLGSAPGLAPVSVPAGSLAWYQRARARLGPEPLQALTKLRKPWPQKPPRGGREHLLIEAKGDGSLAIGTASAALVGLLIAADPPRPRAELVAAAIELGAEADEADELLDDLIAEGLLIQSEPRAQASVSDRMAFEGA
;
A
#
# COMPACT_ATOMS: atom_id res chain seq x y z
N MET A 1 16.10 11.99 30.90
CA MET A 1 16.24 12.68 29.60
C MET A 1 15.92 11.70 28.49
N SER A 2 15.02 12.02 27.57
CA SER A 2 14.73 11.10 26.44
C SER A 2 16.00 10.89 25.61
N LYS A 3 16.31 9.63 25.31
CA LYS A 3 17.43 9.25 24.45
C LYS A 3 17.12 9.70 23.02
N LEU A 4 18.13 10.20 22.30
CA LEU A 4 18.00 10.49 20.87
C LEU A 4 17.81 9.17 20.11
N ASP A 5 16.85 9.12 19.20
CA ASP A 5 16.73 8.05 18.22
C ASP A 5 17.22 8.52 16.84
N PRO A 6 18.42 8.09 16.39
CA PRO A 6 18.95 8.44 15.07
C PRO A 6 18.01 8.09 13.92
N ARG A 7 17.19 7.04 14.06
CA ARG A 7 16.25 6.62 13.01
C ARG A 7 15.13 7.62 12.84
N ARG A 8 14.57 8.14 13.93
CA ARG A 8 13.52 9.18 13.88
C ARG A 8 14.03 10.46 13.25
N ILE A 9 15.27 10.85 13.53
CA ILE A 9 15.93 12.01 12.91
C ILE A 9 16.06 11.79 11.39
N GLN A 10 16.57 10.63 10.97
CA GLN A 10 16.69 10.29 9.55
C GLN A 10 15.32 10.29 8.83
N GLN A 11 14.30 9.72 9.46
CA GLN A 11 12.93 9.70 8.95
C GLN A 11 12.35 11.11 8.78
N ALA A 12 12.49 11.95 9.80
CA ALA A 12 12.05 13.34 9.72
C ALA A 12 12.82 14.13 8.65
N LEU A 13 14.13 13.92 8.52
CA LEU A 13 14.95 14.54 7.47
C LEU A 13 14.45 14.14 6.08
N VAL A 14 14.09 12.87 5.87
CA VAL A 14 13.45 12.42 4.63
C VAL A 14 12.15 13.18 4.37
N CYS A 15 11.26 13.28 5.36
CA CYS A 15 10.03 14.06 5.20
C CYS A 15 10.31 15.53 4.86
N MET A 16 11.31 16.16 5.48
CA MET A 16 11.71 17.55 5.19
C MET A 16 12.26 17.74 3.77
N MET A 17 12.93 16.72 3.19
CA MET A 17 13.40 16.76 1.80
C MET A 17 12.26 16.62 0.78
N PHE A 18 11.15 15.98 1.15
CA PHE A 18 9.99 15.82 0.28
C PHE A 18 8.99 16.96 0.42
N ASP A 19 8.82 17.51 1.62
CA ASP A 19 7.79 18.49 1.94
C ASP A 19 8.37 19.76 2.61
N PRO A 20 8.54 20.86 1.86
CA PRO A 20 8.99 22.14 2.40
C PRO A 20 8.07 22.68 3.51
N VAL A 21 6.77 22.37 3.47
CA VAL A 21 5.82 22.80 4.50
C VAL A 21 6.13 22.10 5.82
N TYR A 22 6.31 20.77 5.80
CA TYR A 22 6.77 20.04 6.99
C TYR A 22 8.12 20.53 7.51
N ALA A 23 9.06 20.87 6.62
CA ALA A 23 10.33 21.48 7.04
C ALA A 23 10.14 22.83 7.75
N GLY A 24 9.11 23.61 7.39
CA GLY A 24 8.67 24.78 8.14
C GLY A 24 8.08 24.43 9.50
N VAL A 25 7.24 23.40 9.59
CA VAL A 25 6.64 22.93 10.85
C VAL A 25 7.71 22.45 11.85
N VAL A 26 8.70 21.68 11.39
CA VAL A 26 9.84 21.25 12.23
C VAL A 26 10.59 22.45 12.81
N ARG A 27 10.71 23.54 12.03
CA ARG A 27 11.35 24.79 12.47
C ARG A 27 10.47 25.69 13.35
N GLY A 28 9.15 25.56 13.25
CA GLY A 28 8.20 26.33 14.04
C GLY A 28 8.24 26.04 15.55
N PRO A 29 7.37 26.67 16.35
CA PRO A 29 7.34 26.49 17.80
C PRO A 29 6.46 25.31 18.25
N ALA A 30 5.42 24.95 17.51
CA ALA A 30 4.40 23.97 17.93
C ALA A 30 4.98 22.54 18.05
N PRO A 31 4.69 21.77 19.12
CA PRO A 31 5.24 20.42 19.29
C PRO A 31 4.83 19.47 18.15
N LEU A 32 5.61 18.40 17.97
CA LEU A 32 5.36 17.33 17.00
C LEU A 32 5.34 16.00 17.75
N ASP A 33 4.24 15.27 17.64
CA ASP A 33 4.07 13.97 18.32
C ASP A 33 5.11 12.95 17.84
N GLU A 34 5.57 13.08 16.60
CA GLU A 34 6.57 12.21 16.01
C GLU A 34 8.02 12.54 16.42
N LEU A 35 8.31 13.61 17.16
CA LEU A 35 9.68 13.99 17.50
C LEU A 35 9.80 14.50 18.93
N SER A 36 10.80 13.99 19.66
CA SER A 36 11.17 14.59 20.93
C SER A 36 11.72 16.02 20.73
N PRO A 37 11.65 16.90 21.75
CA PRO A 37 12.20 18.25 21.65
C PRO A 37 13.67 18.29 21.23
N ARG A 38 14.47 17.30 21.66
CA ARG A 38 15.89 17.21 21.36
C ARG A 38 16.16 16.79 19.92
N GLU A 39 15.40 15.84 19.38
CA GLU A 39 15.51 15.42 17.98
C GLU A 39 15.11 16.57 17.05
N ARG A 40 14.04 17.28 17.41
CA ARG A 40 13.59 18.46 16.68
C ARG A 40 14.64 19.56 16.66
N GLU A 41 15.28 19.85 17.80
CA GLU A 41 16.32 20.88 17.88
C GLU A 41 17.50 20.59 16.95
N LEU A 42 17.91 19.31 16.84
CA LEU A 42 18.94 18.91 15.87
C LEU A 42 18.50 19.18 14.43
N LEU A 43 17.25 18.86 14.09
CA LEU A 43 16.71 19.06 12.74
C LEU A 43 16.54 20.54 12.38
N ARG A 44 16.33 21.43 13.36
CA ARG A 44 16.29 22.88 13.13
C ARG A 44 17.61 23.45 12.62
N GLY A 45 18.73 22.87 13.06
CA GLY A 45 20.07 23.25 12.64
C GLY A 45 20.45 22.83 11.21
N VAL A 46 19.62 22.05 10.53
CA VAL A 46 19.88 21.61 9.15
C VAL A 46 19.72 22.79 8.18
N ASP A 47 20.79 23.11 7.44
CA ASP A 47 20.80 24.14 6.40
C ASP A 47 19.70 23.85 5.36
N PRO A 48 18.74 24.78 5.11
CA PRO A 48 17.70 24.61 4.12
C PRO A 48 18.21 24.24 2.72
N ARG A 49 19.40 24.72 2.34
CA ARG A 49 20.02 24.41 1.03
C ARG A 49 20.40 22.94 0.91
N GLY A 50 20.75 22.30 2.03
CA GLY A 50 21.04 20.86 2.08
C GLY A 50 19.81 19.98 1.87
N LEU A 51 18.60 20.51 2.05
CA LEU A 51 17.36 19.78 1.77
C LEU A 51 17.05 19.71 0.27
N ALA A 52 17.66 20.59 -0.54
CA ALA A 52 17.43 20.71 -1.97
C ALA A 52 18.54 20.08 -2.83
N THR A 53 19.50 19.37 -2.23
CA THR A 53 20.66 18.81 -2.96
C THR A 53 20.30 17.76 -4.01
N ASP A 54 19.13 17.13 -3.88
CA ASP A 54 18.61 16.15 -4.83
C ASP A 54 17.19 16.58 -5.25
N ASP A 55 17.14 17.52 -6.20
CA ASP A 55 15.94 18.12 -6.76
C ASP A 55 15.02 17.08 -7.44
N MET A 56 15.61 16.03 -8.01
CA MET A 56 14.89 14.97 -8.71
C MET A 56 14.34 13.88 -7.79
N ARG A 57 14.59 13.92 -6.47
CA ARG A 57 14.12 12.91 -5.50
C ARG A 57 12.61 12.68 -5.57
N ARG A 58 11.84 13.77 -5.44
CA ARG A 58 10.38 13.73 -5.44
C ARG A 58 9.84 13.28 -6.79
N ALA A 59 10.45 13.72 -7.88
CA ALA A 59 10.10 13.29 -9.24
C ALA A 59 10.31 11.77 -9.45
N ARG A 60 11.43 11.21 -8.96
CA ARG A 60 11.68 9.75 -9.04
C ARG A 60 10.68 8.96 -8.19
N ALA A 61 10.35 9.44 -6.99
CA ALA A 61 9.32 8.78 -6.17
C ALA A 61 7.93 8.87 -6.81
N LEU A 62 7.58 10.03 -7.39
CA LEU A 62 6.33 10.23 -8.11
C LEU A 62 6.22 9.27 -9.30
N HIS A 63 7.30 9.12 -10.08
CA HIS A 63 7.35 8.18 -11.19
C HIS A 63 6.94 6.76 -10.76
N VAL A 64 7.48 6.26 -9.65
CA VAL A 64 7.13 4.92 -9.12
C VAL A 64 5.63 4.83 -8.79
N ILE A 65 5.05 5.87 -8.20
CA ILE A 65 3.61 5.90 -7.90
C ILE A 65 2.77 5.93 -9.19
N LEU A 66 3.17 6.74 -10.18
CA LEU A 66 2.45 6.83 -11.45
C LEU A 66 2.51 5.52 -12.25
N ASP A 67 3.59 4.76 -12.13
CA ASP A 67 3.76 3.46 -12.78
C ASP A 67 2.87 2.37 -12.15
N GLU A 68 2.77 2.39 -10.81
CA GLU A 68 1.91 1.46 -10.06
C GLU A 68 0.42 1.82 -10.12
N TYR A 69 0.08 3.11 -10.25
CA TYR A 69 -1.30 3.64 -10.20
C TYR A 69 -1.68 4.50 -11.43
N PRO A 70 -1.46 4.02 -12.66
CA PRO A 70 -1.60 4.86 -13.85
C PRO A 70 -3.05 5.30 -14.12
N VAL A 71 -4.04 4.46 -13.82
CA VAL A 71 -5.45 4.80 -14.05
C VAL A 71 -5.95 5.76 -12.97
N SER A 72 -5.57 5.55 -11.70
CA SER A 72 -5.86 6.50 -10.63
C SER A 72 -5.22 7.86 -10.91
N ALA A 73 -3.97 7.89 -11.41
CA ALA A 73 -3.30 9.11 -11.82
C ALA A 73 -4.03 9.83 -12.97
N ALA A 74 -4.54 9.09 -13.96
CA ALA A 74 -5.33 9.68 -15.05
C ALA A 74 -6.64 10.31 -14.54
N LEU A 75 -7.26 9.75 -13.50
CA LEU A 75 -8.50 10.23 -12.91
C LEU A 75 -8.32 11.42 -11.94
N LEU A 76 -7.23 11.44 -11.18
CA LEU A 76 -6.93 12.50 -10.21
C LEU A 76 -6.18 13.67 -10.83
N GLY A 77 -5.28 13.38 -11.78
CA GLY A 77 -4.23 14.27 -12.24
C GLY A 77 -2.92 14.07 -11.47
N VAL A 78 -1.80 14.24 -12.18
CA VAL A 78 -0.45 14.06 -11.64
C VAL A 78 -0.17 14.98 -10.45
N GLU A 79 -0.67 16.22 -10.47
CA GLU A 79 -0.52 17.16 -9.37
C GLU A 79 -1.15 16.65 -8.06
N ALA A 80 -2.36 16.06 -8.14
CA ALA A 80 -3.00 15.48 -6.98
C ALA A 80 -2.28 14.22 -6.48
N VAL A 81 -1.65 13.45 -7.37
CA VAL A 81 -0.77 12.33 -6.95
C VAL A 81 0.47 12.87 -6.24
N ASP A 82 1.09 13.93 -6.76
CA ASP A 82 2.27 14.55 -6.15
C ASP A 82 1.99 15.13 -4.76
N GLN A 83 0.78 15.64 -4.51
CA GLN A 83 0.36 16.12 -3.19
C GLN A 83 0.43 15.04 -2.10
N TYR A 84 0.47 13.74 -2.45
CA TYR A 84 0.74 12.67 -1.49
C TYR A 84 2.01 12.91 -0.69
N PHE A 85 3.09 13.40 -1.30
CA PHE A 85 4.39 13.59 -0.63
C PHE A 85 4.37 14.69 0.44
N SER A 86 3.36 15.55 0.44
CA SER A 86 3.12 16.55 1.49
C SER A 86 1.99 16.13 2.45
N SER A 87 1.49 14.91 2.36
CA SER A 87 0.37 14.42 3.16
C SER A 87 0.81 13.79 4.49
N PRO A 88 -0.06 13.77 5.52
CA PRO A 88 0.16 12.98 6.73
C PRO A 88 0.35 11.49 6.44
N ALA A 89 -0.28 10.95 5.39
CA ALA A 89 -0.15 9.55 5.00
C ALA A 89 1.27 9.20 4.54
N PHE A 90 1.92 10.06 3.75
CA PHE A 90 3.33 9.87 3.38
C PHE A 90 4.23 9.97 4.61
N ARG A 91 3.99 10.94 5.50
CA ARG A 91 4.77 11.10 6.73
C ARG A 91 4.72 9.84 7.58
N ALA A 92 3.51 9.32 7.84
CA ALA A 92 3.33 8.06 8.56
C ALA A 92 4.04 6.89 7.86
N CYS A 93 4.01 6.82 6.52
CA CYS A 93 4.75 5.82 5.75
C CYS A 93 6.26 5.82 6.06
N VAL A 94 6.87 7.01 6.13
CA VAL A 94 8.32 7.14 6.40
C VAL A 94 8.65 6.71 7.83
N PHE A 95 7.85 7.13 8.81
CA PHE A 95 8.06 6.78 10.22
C PHE A 95 7.80 5.29 10.51
N GLU A 96 6.79 4.69 9.87
CA GLU A 96 6.44 3.28 10.01
C GLU A 96 7.28 2.36 9.11
N ARG A 97 8.15 2.92 8.24
CA ARG A 97 8.95 2.20 7.23
C ARG A 97 8.07 1.36 6.29
N GLY A 98 6.94 1.93 5.90
CA GLY A 98 5.97 1.31 4.99
C GLY A 98 6.41 1.37 3.53
N SER A 99 5.68 0.63 2.68
CA SER A 99 5.79 0.77 1.22
C SER A 99 5.05 2.03 0.76
N MET A 100 5.77 2.97 0.14
CA MET A 100 5.17 4.22 -0.36
C MET A 100 3.98 3.98 -1.28
N ALA A 101 4.11 3.06 -2.24
CA ALA A 101 3.03 2.68 -3.15
C ALA A 101 1.79 2.16 -2.40
N LEU A 102 1.97 1.20 -1.48
CA LEU A 102 0.84 0.65 -0.73
C LEU A 102 0.19 1.67 0.21
N VAL A 103 0.98 2.52 0.87
CA VAL A 103 0.43 3.56 1.75
C VAL A 103 -0.29 4.63 0.94
N PHE A 104 0.22 4.98 -0.24
CA PHE A 104 -0.49 5.82 -1.20
C PHE A 104 -1.86 5.22 -1.54
N GLY A 105 -1.91 3.95 -1.97
CA GLY A 105 -3.17 3.27 -2.23
C GLY A 105 -4.11 3.23 -1.02
N ARG A 106 -3.65 2.66 0.11
CA ARG A 106 -4.48 2.36 1.28
C ARG A 106 -4.92 3.58 2.08
N ARG A 107 -4.04 4.57 2.26
CA ARG A 107 -4.28 5.71 3.16
C ARG A 107 -4.52 7.03 2.44
N TYR A 108 -4.05 7.16 1.20
CA TYR A 108 -4.26 8.39 0.42
C TYR A 108 -5.39 8.21 -0.60
N LEU A 109 -5.32 7.24 -1.51
CA LEU A 109 -6.34 7.03 -2.55
C LEU A 109 -7.70 6.60 -1.99
N LEU A 110 -7.74 5.60 -1.11
CA LEU A 110 -9.02 5.13 -0.57
C LEU A 110 -9.72 6.17 0.32
N GLY A 111 -8.96 7.11 0.89
CA GLY A 111 -9.51 8.28 1.58
C GLY A 111 -9.80 9.47 0.65
N ALA A 112 -9.30 9.45 -0.59
CA ALA A 112 -9.38 10.56 -1.53
C ALA A 112 -10.43 10.32 -2.62
N SER A 113 -11.50 11.11 -2.54
CA SER A 113 -12.41 11.44 -3.64
C SER A 113 -13.31 10.32 -4.19
N ASP A 114 -14.59 10.68 -4.32
CA ASP A 114 -15.63 10.06 -5.16
C ASP A 114 -15.26 9.86 -6.66
N LYS A 115 -14.04 10.12 -7.08
CA LYS A 115 -13.59 9.92 -8.47
C LYS A 115 -12.94 8.55 -8.69
N LEU A 116 -12.49 7.88 -7.64
CA LEU A 116 -11.70 6.65 -7.78
C LEU A 116 -12.49 5.35 -7.62
N HIS A 117 -13.77 5.41 -7.23
CA HIS A 117 -14.67 4.27 -6.96
C HIS A 117 -14.21 2.91 -7.49
N GLY A 118 -13.61 2.09 -6.61
CA GLY A 118 -13.10 0.76 -6.93
C GLY A 118 -11.78 0.71 -7.70
N ILE A 119 -11.47 1.69 -8.56
CA ILE A 119 -10.23 1.76 -9.35
C ILE A 119 -8.99 1.86 -8.47
N GLY A 120 -9.00 2.78 -7.50
CA GLY A 120 -7.91 2.88 -6.52
C GLY A 120 -7.73 1.60 -5.72
N ALA A 121 -8.83 0.88 -5.45
CA ALA A 121 -8.79 -0.41 -4.75
C ALA A 121 -8.19 -1.52 -5.63
N ILE A 122 -8.55 -1.58 -6.92
CA ILE A 122 -7.97 -2.53 -7.89
C ILE A 122 -6.46 -2.31 -7.99
N GLU A 123 -5.98 -1.09 -8.26
CA GLU A 123 -4.54 -0.82 -8.39
C GLU A 123 -3.80 -1.05 -7.07
N THR A 124 -4.44 -0.77 -5.93
CA THR A 124 -3.88 -1.10 -4.62
C THR A 124 -3.78 -2.61 -4.40
N ALA A 125 -4.76 -3.39 -4.85
CA ALA A 125 -4.72 -4.85 -4.81
C ALA A 125 -3.67 -5.41 -5.78
N MET A 126 -3.46 -4.81 -6.96
CA MET A 126 -2.40 -5.18 -7.88
C MET A 126 -1.00 -4.91 -7.29
N ALA A 127 -0.78 -3.69 -6.78
CA ALA A 127 0.45 -3.33 -6.08
C ALA A 127 0.67 -4.26 -4.87
N SER A 128 -0.41 -4.65 -4.20
CA SER A 128 -0.40 -5.62 -3.12
C SER A 128 0.07 -6.99 -3.60
N ALA A 129 -0.54 -7.56 -4.63
CA ALA A 129 -0.21 -8.88 -5.17
C ALA A 129 1.27 -8.97 -5.61
N ARG A 130 1.83 -7.91 -6.21
CA ARG A 130 3.25 -7.89 -6.63
C ARG A 130 4.26 -8.04 -5.48
N ARG A 131 3.83 -7.86 -4.24
CA ARG A 131 4.72 -7.88 -3.07
C ARG A 131 4.64 -9.23 -2.38
N VAL A 132 5.69 -10.03 -2.56
CA VAL A 132 5.81 -11.41 -2.05
C VAL A 132 6.09 -11.47 -0.54
N ASP A 133 6.76 -10.45 0.03
CA ASP A 133 7.16 -10.48 1.45
C ASP A 133 6.11 -9.78 2.32
N ARG A 134 5.04 -10.50 2.69
CA ARG A 134 3.87 -9.90 3.32
C ARG A 134 3.60 -10.26 4.78
N GLN A 135 4.29 -11.22 5.40
CA GLN A 135 3.80 -11.74 6.67
C GLN A 135 4.81 -11.64 7.80
N ARG A 136 4.45 -10.81 8.79
CA ARG A 136 5.18 -10.61 10.05
C ARG A 136 4.35 -10.96 11.29
N HIS A 137 3.09 -11.35 11.10
CA HIS A 137 2.16 -11.64 12.19
C HIS A 137 1.83 -13.14 12.18
N PRO A 138 1.80 -13.81 13.33
CA PRO A 138 1.41 -15.21 13.41
C PRO A 138 -0.08 -15.37 13.09
N GLY A 139 -0.44 -16.46 12.41
CA GLY A 139 -1.84 -16.79 12.09
C GLY A 139 -2.04 -17.17 10.63
N LEU A 140 -3.29 -17.31 10.22
CA LEU A 140 -3.69 -17.55 8.84
C LEU A 140 -3.87 -16.22 8.12
N GLY A 141 -3.25 -16.11 6.94
CA GLY A 141 -3.37 -14.95 6.07
C GLY A 141 -3.48 -15.34 4.61
N SER A 142 -3.95 -14.41 3.77
CA SER A 142 -3.93 -14.58 2.31
C SER A 142 -2.53 -14.93 1.81
N ALA A 143 -2.44 -15.85 0.86
CA ALA A 143 -1.17 -16.28 0.28
C ALA A 143 -0.39 -15.12 -0.37
N PRO A 144 0.95 -15.16 -0.36
CA PRO A 144 1.78 -14.21 -1.10
C PRO A 144 1.42 -14.22 -2.58
N GLY A 145 1.42 -13.05 -3.21
CA GLY A 145 0.96 -12.97 -4.60
C GLY A 145 -0.55 -12.84 -4.76
N LEU A 146 -1.33 -13.08 -3.71
CA LEU A 146 -2.79 -13.00 -3.73
C LEU A 146 -3.28 -11.69 -3.12
N ALA A 147 -4.21 -11.02 -3.78
CA ALA A 147 -4.88 -9.85 -3.25
C ALA A 147 -6.39 -9.88 -3.57
N PRO A 148 -7.24 -10.15 -2.58
CA PRO A 148 -8.69 -10.05 -2.74
C PRO A 148 -9.12 -8.59 -2.74
N VAL A 149 -10.12 -8.25 -3.55
CA VAL A 149 -10.70 -6.91 -3.54
C VAL A 149 -12.19 -6.95 -3.91
N SER A 150 -12.99 -6.18 -3.20
CA SER A 150 -14.40 -5.98 -3.53
C SER A 150 -14.63 -4.54 -3.95
N VAL A 151 -15.23 -4.35 -5.12
CA VAL A 151 -15.41 -3.06 -5.79
C VAL A 151 -16.82 -2.93 -6.36
N PRO A 152 -17.28 -1.72 -6.74
CA PRO A 152 -18.55 -1.58 -7.44
C PRO A 152 -18.62 -2.44 -8.70
N ALA A 153 -19.81 -2.93 -9.04
CA ALA A 153 -19.98 -3.81 -10.19
C ALA A 153 -19.60 -3.09 -11.50
N GLY A 154 -18.81 -3.77 -12.35
CA GLY A 154 -18.32 -3.23 -13.62
C GLY A 154 -17.06 -2.37 -13.53
N SER A 155 -16.49 -2.17 -12.34
CA SER A 155 -15.19 -1.51 -12.14
C SER A 155 -14.05 -2.22 -12.86
N LEU A 156 -14.02 -3.56 -12.94
CA LEU A 156 -12.99 -4.31 -13.68
C LEU A 156 -13.06 -4.02 -15.18
N ALA A 157 -14.25 -4.15 -15.79
CA ALA A 157 -14.43 -3.86 -17.20
C ALA A 157 -14.11 -2.39 -17.52
N TRP A 158 -14.45 -1.48 -16.61
CA TRP A 158 -14.07 -0.07 -16.73
C TRP A 158 -12.56 0.12 -16.65
N TYR A 159 -11.90 -0.50 -15.67
CA TYR A 159 -10.44 -0.45 -15.48
C TYR A 159 -9.70 -0.94 -16.72
N GLN A 160 -10.12 -2.06 -17.31
CA GLN A 160 -9.50 -2.62 -18.52
C GLN A 160 -9.60 -1.65 -19.70
N ARG A 161 -10.76 -1.01 -19.93
CA ARG A 161 -10.92 0.01 -20.98
C ARG A 161 -10.05 1.24 -20.71
N ALA A 162 -9.97 1.68 -19.46
CA ALA A 162 -9.13 2.79 -19.05
C ALA A 162 -7.63 2.49 -19.26
N ARG A 163 -7.18 1.29 -18.88
CA ARG A 163 -5.80 0.82 -19.10
C ARG A 163 -5.46 0.70 -20.58
N ALA A 164 -6.38 0.19 -21.40
CA ALA A 164 -6.23 0.13 -22.85
C ALA A 164 -6.12 1.52 -23.48
N ARG A 165 -6.91 2.49 -22.99
CA ARG A 165 -6.85 3.89 -23.44
C ARG A 165 -5.51 4.57 -23.11
N LEU A 166 -4.87 4.23 -21.99
CA LEU A 166 -3.52 4.71 -21.67
C LEU A 166 -2.45 4.10 -22.58
N GLY A 167 -2.75 2.97 -23.23
CA GLY A 167 -1.82 2.28 -24.12
C GLY A 167 -0.69 1.55 -23.38
N PRO A 168 0.31 1.04 -24.12
CA PRO A 168 1.41 0.25 -23.55
C PRO A 168 2.34 1.08 -22.66
N GLU A 169 2.37 2.41 -22.83
CA GLU A 169 3.26 3.35 -22.14
C GLU A 169 2.46 4.37 -21.29
N PRO A 170 1.91 3.98 -20.12
CA PRO A 170 1.02 4.84 -19.34
C PRO A 170 1.65 6.14 -18.92
N LEU A 171 2.91 6.10 -18.48
CA LEU A 171 3.62 7.30 -18.04
C LEU A 171 3.73 8.33 -19.16
N GLN A 172 4.05 7.89 -20.38
CA GLN A 172 4.09 8.77 -21.53
C GLN A 172 2.70 9.30 -21.91
N ALA A 173 1.64 8.51 -21.71
CA ALA A 173 0.28 8.99 -21.91
C ALA A 173 -0.12 10.05 -20.86
N LEU A 174 0.26 9.84 -19.59
CA LEU A 174 -0.03 10.75 -18.49
C LEU A 174 0.63 12.13 -18.68
N THR A 175 1.86 12.20 -19.22
CA THR A 175 2.52 13.51 -19.49
C THR A 175 1.81 14.32 -20.56
N LYS A 176 1.02 13.68 -21.44
CA LYS A 176 0.21 14.34 -22.48
C LYS A 176 -1.17 14.76 -21.96
N LEU A 177 -1.59 14.30 -20.77
CA LEU A 177 -2.87 14.68 -20.18
C LEU A 177 -2.79 16.09 -19.60
N ARG A 178 -3.52 17.02 -20.23
CA ARG A 178 -3.66 18.40 -19.72
C ARG A 178 -4.62 18.52 -18.55
N LYS A 179 -5.57 17.61 -18.44
CA LYS A 179 -6.60 17.58 -17.39
C LYS A 179 -6.89 16.14 -16.99
N PRO A 180 -7.28 15.90 -15.72
CA PRO A 180 -7.76 14.59 -15.30
C PRO A 180 -8.97 14.16 -16.14
N TRP A 181 -9.16 12.85 -16.29
CA TRP A 181 -10.29 12.32 -17.02
C TRP A 181 -11.62 12.65 -16.32
N PRO A 182 -12.64 13.10 -17.08
CA PRO A 182 -13.92 13.50 -16.50
C PRO A 182 -14.85 12.32 -16.17
N GLN A 183 -14.57 11.14 -16.73
CA GLN A 183 -15.41 9.95 -16.58
C GLN A 183 -15.34 9.41 -15.16
N LYS A 184 -16.51 9.16 -14.58
CA LYS A 184 -16.62 8.57 -13.24
C LYS A 184 -16.69 7.04 -13.36
N PRO A 185 -15.97 6.30 -12.53
CA PRO A 185 -16.13 4.85 -12.44
C PRO A 185 -17.51 4.45 -11.89
N PRO A 186 -17.90 3.17 -12.05
CA PRO A 186 -19.14 2.63 -11.47
C PRO A 186 -19.23 2.81 -9.95
N ARG A 187 -20.47 2.86 -9.43
CA ARG A 187 -20.74 3.17 -8.02
C ARG A 187 -21.68 2.19 -7.31
N GLY A 188 -22.49 1.45 -8.08
CA GLY A 188 -23.53 0.57 -7.55
C GLY A 188 -23.16 -0.91 -7.67
N GLY A 189 -23.86 -1.74 -6.89
CA GLY A 189 -23.60 -3.18 -6.82
C GLY A 189 -22.21 -3.49 -6.27
N ARG A 190 -21.86 -4.78 -6.26
CA ARG A 190 -20.52 -5.24 -5.93
C ARG A 190 -20.08 -6.32 -6.91
N GLU A 191 -18.82 -6.27 -7.30
CA GLU A 191 -18.12 -7.41 -7.87
C GLU A 191 -16.91 -7.73 -6.97
N HIS A 192 -16.56 -9.01 -6.96
CA HIS A 192 -15.55 -9.57 -6.06
C HIS A 192 -14.46 -10.16 -6.92
N LEU A 193 -13.25 -9.62 -6.76
CA LEU A 193 -12.11 -9.90 -7.61
C LEU A 193 -10.99 -10.54 -6.79
N LEU A 194 -10.28 -11.45 -7.45
CA LEU A 194 -9.05 -12.04 -6.95
C LEU A 194 -7.93 -11.65 -7.91
N ILE A 195 -6.90 -11.02 -7.37
CA ILE A 195 -5.71 -10.62 -8.13
C ILE A 195 -4.56 -11.53 -7.72
N GLU A 196 -3.95 -12.18 -8.70
CA GLU A 196 -2.88 -13.15 -8.52
C GLU A 196 -1.63 -12.73 -9.27
N ALA A 197 -0.49 -12.68 -8.58
CA ALA A 197 0.81 -12.60 -9.22
C ALA A 197 1.20 -13.95 -9.81
N LYS A 198 1.64 -13.93 -11.07
CA LYS A 198 2.17 -15.10 -11.76
C LYS A 198 3.70 -15.13 -11.64
N GLY A 199 4.30 -16.30 -11.87
CA GLY A 199 5.74 -16.51 -11.72
C GLY A 199 6.62 -15.66 -12.65
N ASP A 200 6.05 -15.12 -13.72
CA ASP A 200 6.70 -14.19 -14.66
C ASP A 200 6.57 -12.71 -14.25
N GLY A 201 5.97 -12.42 -13.10
CA GLY A 201 5.72 -11.07 -12.60
C GLY A 201 4.46 -10.40 -13.19
N SER A 202 3.74 -11.06 -14.09
CA SER A 202 2.45 -10.60 -14.57
C SER A 202 1.35 -10.79 -13.51
N LEU A 203 0.21 -10.13 -13.71
CA LEU A 203 -0.95 -10.25 -12.82
C LEU A 203 -2.13 -10.85 -13.60
N ALA A 204 -2.81 -11.82 -13.01
CA ALA A 204 -4.14 -12.23 -13.42
C ALA A 204 -5.19 -11.58 -12.52
N ILE A 205 -6.34 -11.23 -13.11
CA ILE A 205 -7.49 -10.69 -12.39
C ILE A 205 -8.70 -11.55 -12.75
N GLY A 206 -9.23 -12.27 -11.78
CA GLY A 206 -10.43 -13.10 -11.93
C GLY A 206 -11.57 -12.62 -11.04
N THR A 207 -12.79 -13.03 -11.37
CA THR A 207 -13.95 -12.88 -10.49
C THR A 207 -14.05 -14.09 -9.56
N ALA A 208 -14.46 -13.87 -8.31
CA ALA A 208 -14.66 -14.91 -7.32
C ALA A 208 -15.98 -14.68 -6.55
N SER A 209 -16.39 -15.65 -5.73
CA SER A 209 -17.59 -15.51 -4.89
C SER A 209 -17.40 -14.42 -3.83
N ALA A 210 -18.51 -13.83 -3.38
CA ALA A 210 -18.49 -12.81 -2.34
C ALA A 210 -17.93 -13.36 -1.01
N ALA A 211 -18.31 -14.59 -0.66
CA ALA A 211 -17.84 -15.26 0.55
C ALA A 211 -16.33 -15.49 0.53
N LEU A 212 -15.77 -16.04 -0.56
CA LEU A 212 -14.32 -16.28 -0.68
C LEU A 212 -13.53 -14.97 -0.57
N VAL A 213 -13.90 -13.95 -1.34
CA VAL A 213 -13.21 -12.65 -1.30
C VAL A 213 -13.36 -11.98 0.06
N GLY A 214 -14.53 -12.08 0.70
CA GLY A 214 -14.77 -11.57 2.04
C GLY A 214 -13.85 -12.23 3.08
N LEU A 215 -13.71 -13.55 3.03
CA LEU A 215 -12.88 -14.31 3.94
C LEU A 215 -11.38 -14.00 3.76
N LEU A 216 -10.92 -13.93 2.51
CA LEU A 216 -9.54 -13.55 2.20
C LEU A 216 -9.23 -12.10 2.63
N ILE A 217 -10.20 -11.18 2.51
CA ILE A 217 -10.08 -9.81 3.05
C ILE A 217 -9.99 -9.83 4.58
N ALA A 218 -10.81 -10.66 5.25
CA ALA A 218 -10.75 -10.79 6.71
C ALA A 218 -9.39 -11.31 7.19
N ALA A 219 -8.71 -12.13 6.36
CA ALA A 219 -7.37 -12.65 6.61
C ALA A 219 -6.20 -11.66 6.32
N ASP A 220 -6.46 -10.38 6.02
CA ASP A 220 -5.45 -9.30 6.00
C ASP A 220 -5.75 -8.25 7.10
N PRO A 221 -4.92 -8.13 8.16
CA PRO A 221 -3.69 -8.88 8.44
C PRO A 221 -3.96 -10.35 8.87
N PRO A 222 -2.93 -11.22 8.94
CA PRO A 222 -3.09 -12.59 9.42
C PRO A 222 -3.74 -12.68 10.80
N ARG A 223 -4.62 -13.67 10.99
CA ARG A 223 -5.44 -13.84 12.20
C ARG A 223 -5.42 -15.27 12.76
N PRO A 224 -5.77 -15.48 14.03
CA PRO A 224 -6.01 -16.82 14.56
C PRO A 224 -7.09 -17.57 13.77
N ARG A 225 -6.91 -18.89 13.61
CA ARG A 225 -7.87 -19.75 12.88
C ARG A 225 -9.31 -19.61 13.38
N ALA A 226 -9.50 -19.58 14.70
CA ALA A 226 -10.83 -19.42 15.31
C ALA A 226 -11.54 -18.12 14.88
N GLU A 227 -10.80 -17.02 14.68
CA GLU A 227 -11.37 -15.77 14.17
C GLU A 227 -11.79 -15.89 12.70
N LEU A 228 -11.03 -16.63 11.88
CA LEU A 228 -11.40 -16.85 10.48
C LEU A 228 -12.55 -17.84 10.33
N VAL A 229 -12.68 -18.85 11.20
CA VAL A 229 -13.86 -19.73 11.25
C VAL A 229 -15.11 -18.90 11.55
N ALA A 230 -15.07 -18.04 12.57
CA ALA A 230 -16.17 -17.14 12.87
C ALA A 230 -16.52 -16.22 11.69
N ALA A 231 -15.51 -15.65 11.02
CA ALA A 231 -15.72 -14.84 9.82
C ALA A 231 -16.31 -15.65 8.65
N ALA A 232 -15.91 -16.90 8.46
CA ALA A 232 -16.47 -17.78 7.43
C ALA A 232 -17.96 -18.05 7.67
N ILE A 233 -18.35 -18.29 8.92
CA ILE A 233 -19.77 -18.47 9.32
C ILE A 233 -20.57 -17.19 9.08
N GLU A 234 -20.04 -16.02 9.46
CA GLU A 234 -20.68 -14.73 9.17
C GLU A 234 -20.86 -14.47 7.67
N LEU A 235 -20.00 -15.05 6.84
CA LEU A 235 -20.05 -14.99 5.38
C LEU A 235 -20.90 -16.10 4.75
N GLY A 236 -21.55 -16.94 5.57
CA GLY A 236 -22.52 -17.94 5.15
C GLY A 236 -22.02 -19.37 5.05
N ALA A 237 -20.85 -19.71 5.61
CA ALA A 237 -20.44 -21.11 5.79
C ALA A 237 -21.25 -21.78 6.91
N GLU A 238 -21.54 -23.06 6.77
CA GLU A 238 -22.15 -23.85 7.84
C GLU A 238 -21.16 -24.04 8.99
N ALA A 239 -21.66 -24.03 10.23
CA ALA A 239 -20.80 -23.98 11.42
C ALA A 239 -19.95 -25.24 11.62
N ASP A 240 -20.43 -26.40 11.17
CA ASP A 240 -19.73 -27.68 11.20
C ASP A 240 -18.77 -27.88 10.01
N GLU A 241 -18.93 -27.13 8.91
CA GLU A 241 -18.06 -27.19 7.73
C GLU A 241 -17.01 -26.06 7.68
N ALA A 242 -17.17 -25.00 8.49
CA ALA A 242 -16.34 -23.80 8.41
C ALA A 242 -14.85 -24.04 8.70
N ASP A 243 -14.51 -25.02 9.54
CA ASP A 243 -13.10 -25.36 9.80
C ASP A 243 -12.49 -26.17 8.64
N GLU A 244 -13.25 -27.11 8.07
CA GLU A 244 -12.84 -27.89 6.88
C GLU A 244 -12.66 -26.99 5.65
N LEU A 245 -13.53 -25.99 5.48
CA LEU A 245 -13.38 -24.97 4.44
C LEU A 245 -12.02 -24.24 4.54
N LEU A 246 -11.54 -23.94 5.74
CA LEU A 246 -10.22 -23.30 5.88
C LEU A 246 -9.09 -24.26 5.50
N ASP A 247 -9.22 -25.56 5.78
CA ASP A 247 -8.24 -26.56 5.36
C ASP A 247 -8.18 -26.70 3.84
N ASP A 248 -9.32 -26.69 3.16
CA ASP A 248 -9.38 -26.70 1.70
C ASP A 248 -8.70 -25.46 1.11
N LEU A 249 -8.96 -24.26 1.67
CA LEU A 249 -8.30 -23.03 1.21
C LEU A 249 -6.79 -23.02 1.46
N ILE A 250 -6.31 -23.71 2.50
CA ILE A 250 -4.87 -23.91 2.75
C ILE A 250 -4.31 -24.90 1.73
N ALA A 251 -5.01 -26.00 1.46
CA ALA A 251 -4.60 -27.02 0.50
C ALA A 251 -4.52 -26.45 -0.94
N GLU A 252 -5.43 -25.56 -1.30
CA GLU A 252 -5.42 -24.82 -2.57
C GLU A 252 -4.37 -23.69 -2.61
N GLY A 253 -3.73 -23.38 -1.50
CA GLY A 253 -2.72 -22.33 -1.40
C GLY A 253 -3.28 -20.91 -1.46
N LEU A 254 -4.56 -20.72 -1.12
CA LEU A 254 -5.20 -19.40 -1.02
C LEU A 254 -4.98 -18.76 0.35
N LEU A 255 -4.92 -19.59 1.39
CA LEU A 255 -4.49 -19.23 2.73
C LEU A 255 -3.14 -19.90 3.05
N ILE A 256 -2.32 -19.20 3.85
CA ILE A 256 -1.11 -19.79 4.40
C ILE A 256 -1.02 -19.52 5.90
N GLN A 257 -0.40 -20.46 6.60
CA GLN A 257 -0.01 -20.27 7.98
C GLN A 257 1.28 -19.45 8.03
N SER A 258 1.18 -18.23 8.55
CA SER A 258 2.34 -17.43 8.93
C SER A 258 2.84 -17.91 10.29
N GLU A 259 4.07 -18.41 10.33
CA GLU A 259 4.79 -18.54 11.59
C GLU A 259 5.42 -17.20 11.98
N PRO A 260 5.53 -16.89 13.28
CA PRO A 260 6.33 -15.76 13.71
C PRO A 260 7.78 -16.06 13.32
N ARG A 261 8.33 -15.31 12.34
CA ARG A 261 9.73 -15.42 11.97
C ARG A 261 10.57 -15.24 13.24
N ALA A 262 11.23 -16.31 13.70
CA ALA A 262 12.17 -16.22 14.80
C ALA A 262 13.12 -15.05 14.48
N GLN A 263 13.26 -14.10 15.41
CA GLN A 263 14.17 -12.98 15.21
C GLN A 263 15.52 -13.58 14.84
N ALA A 264 15.98 -13.33 13.62
CA ALA A 264 17.27 -13.81 13.15
C ALA A 264 18.28 -13.41 14.23
N SER A 265 18.80 -14.41 14.93
CA SER A 265 19.70 -14.19 16.04
C SER A 265 20.90 -13.42 15.52
N VAL A 266 21.44 -12.54 16.36
CA VAL A 266 22.61 -11.71 16.02
C VAL A 266 23.81 -12.55 15.53
N SER A 267 23.83 -13.87 15.77
CA SER A 267 24.84 -14.80 15.26
C SER A 267 24.87 -14.95 13.74
N ASP A 268 23.78 -14.73 13.00
CA ASP A 268 23.78 -14.86 11.53
C ASP A 268 24.41 -13.64 10.82
N ARG A 269 24.65 -12.54 11.54
CA ARG A 269 25.33 -11.35 11.00
C ARG A 269 26.85 -11.41 11.06
N MET A 270 27.44 -12.35 11.80
CA MET A 270 28.91 -12.49 11.84
C MET A 270 29.46 -13.49 10.81
N ALA A 271 28.62 -14.21 10.08
CA ALA A 271 29.08 -15.17 9.07
C ALA A 271 29.41 -14.53 7.70
N PHE A 272 29.19 -13.22 7.52
CA PHE A 272 29.42 -12.51 6.24
C PHE A 272 30.46 -11.37 6.31
N GLU A 273 31.15 -11.19 7.44
CA GLU A 273 32.30 -10.25 7.57
C GLU A 273 33.65 -10.97 7.63
N GLY A 274 33.72 -12.19 7.07
CA GLY A 274 34.95 -12.98 6.99
C GLY A 274 35.07 -13.73 5.68
N ALA A 275 35.13 -13.00 4.55
CA ALA A 275 35.64 -13.49 3.27
C ALA A 275 36.26 -12.33 2.49
#